data_AF-A0A965ZT90-F1
#
_entry.id   AF-A0A965ZT90-F1
#
_cell.length_a   1.000
_cell.length_b   1.000
_cell.length_c   1.000
_cell.angle_alpha   90.00
_cell.angle_beta   90.00
_cell.angle_gamma   90.00
#
_symmetry.space_group_name_H-M   'P 1'
#
loop_
_entity.id
_entity.type
_entity.pdbx_description
1 polymer ?
#
loop_
_entity_poly.entity_id
_entity_poly.type
_entity_poly.pdbx_seq_one_letter_code
_entity_poly.pdbx_strand_id
1 'polypeptide(L)'
;MRLVGEQDPDIDLAFVQGDAFPSNNARLITVLYDEVLHILVRRDLAEDIRTIYDLEGKRVALGPAGSGTRDLSHRVLRHFGIELAEDLMLPPQEAARGLVDGSLDAAFMLTAIPSRLIGDLAARDAIRFISLGDARAVGDEAHALELVYPGMKNDTIPRSTYVRLPEKAVHTVSVAGLLVAHKDLDEELVRSVTEAIFGNRSGPSGLEGTNLLVARKIRENYNPGGVTLAYHPGSAAYYRREEPPFFVEYAEALSFGLTLLLAIYSVSIAVREWVRRKMKNRVDAYLMEVERLAADSEQLDPQGLHQRYREIEQLRRDAFSDLVAERLLADEAFIILQNHLRDELAAIQIQLRGVPGEDSAG
;
A
#
# COMPACT_ATOMS: atom_id res chain seq x y z
N MET A 1 -16.50 -17.62 25.44
CA MET A 1 -15.45 -17.00 24.63
C MET A 1 -14.83 -15.93 25.51
N ARG A 2 -13.64 -16.17 26.08
CA ARG A 2 -12.98 -15.19 26.97
C ARG A 2 -11.91 -14.49 26.14
N LEU A 3 -11.92 -13.16 26.16
CA LEU A 3 -10.97 -12.31 25.46
C LEU A 3 -9.57 -12.50 26.07
N VAL A 4 -8.53 -12.53 25.23
CA VAL A 4 -7.15 -12.28 25.69
C VAL A 4 -7.14 -10.83 26.20
N GLY A 5 -7.28 -10.66 27.51
CA GLY A 5 -7.43 -9.38 28.18
C GLY A 5 -6.58 -9.31 29.43
N GLU A 6 -6.23 -8.08 29.83
CA GLU A 6 -5.38 -7.69 30.97
C GLU A 6 -5.60 -8.41 32.31
N GLN A 7 -6.72 -9.13 32.47
CA GLN A 7 -7.14 -9.73 33.73
C GLN A 7 -6.70 -11.17 33.93
N ASP A 8 -6.07 -11.81 32.93
CA ASP A 8 -5.56 -13.17 33.06
C ASP A 8 -4.24 -13.32 32.26
N PRO A 9 -3.07 -13.08 32.87
CA PRO A 9 -1.77 -13.16 32.20
C PRO A 9 -1.42 -14.58 31.72
N ASP A 10 -2.21 -15.58 32.08
CA ASP A 10 -1.96 -17.01 31.80
C ASP A 10 -2.61 -17.48 30.46
N ILE A 11 -3.22 -16.59 29.67
CA ILE A 11 -3.84 -16.95 28.38
C ILE A 11 -2.93 -16.62 27.20
N ASP A 12 -2.29 -17.65 26.63
CA ASP A 12 -1.42 -17.52 25.47
C ASP A 12 -2.17 -17.34 24.14
N LEU A 13 -3.28 -18.06 23.96
CA LEU A 13 -4.09 -18.09 22.74
C LEU A 13 -5.59 -18.00 23.07
N ALA A 14 -6.37 -17.29 22.24
CA ALA A 14 -7.83 -17.36 22.33
C ALA A 14 -8.55 -17.18 20.99
N PHE A 15 -9.80 -17.64 20.98
CA PHE A 15 -10.78 -17.29 19.96
C PHE A 15 -11.52 -16.02 20.39
N VAL A 16 -11.49 -14.99 19.54
CA VAL A 16 -12.13 -13.69 19.80
C VAL A 16 -12.91 -13.24 18.56
N GLN A 17 -13.92 -12.40 18.76
CA GLN A 17 -14.69 -11.83 17.65
C GLN A 17 -14.09 -10.49 17.23
N GLY A 18 -14.16 -10.17 15.95
CA GLY A 18 -13.55 -8.96 15.38
C GLY A 18 -14.25 -7.65 15.75
N ASP A 19 -15.48 -7.71 16.27
CA ASP A 19 -16.26 -6.57 16.78
C ASP A 19 -16.13 -6.37 18.30
N ALA A 20 -15.44 -7.30 18.98
CA ALA A 20 -14.99 -7.08 20.34
C ALA A 20 -13.90 -6.01 20.34
N PHE A 21 -13.69 -5.34 21.49
CA PHE A 21 -12.52 -4.51 21.71
C PHE A 21 -11.44 -5.39 22.34
N PRO A 22 -10.58 -6.05 21.54
CA PRO A 22 -9.50 -6.85 22.09
C PRO A 22 -8.55 -5.95 22.89
N SER A 23 -7.95 -6.50 23.94
CA SER A 23 -6.94 -5.76 24.68
C SER A 23 -5.75 -5.41 23.78
N ASN A 24 -4.99 -4.38 24.15
CA ASN A 24 -3.75 -4.01 23.47
C ASN A 24 -2.70 -5.14 23.47
N ASN A 25 -2.91 -6.18 24.28
CA ASN A 25 -2.05 -7.34 24.40
C ASN A 25 -2.40 -8.47 23.42
N ALA A 26 -3.53 -8.40 22.71
CA ALA A 26 -3.86 -9.38 21.68
C ALA A 26 -3.19 -9.05 20.35
N ARG A 27 -2.68 -10.06 19.66
CA ARG A 27 -2.17 -9.99 18.29
C ARG A 27 -2.81 -11.07 17.44
N LEU A 28 -3.13 -10.74 16.20
CA LEU A 28 -3.79 -11.65 15.29
C LEU A 28 -2.83 -12.75 14.82
N ILE A 29 -3.25 -14.00 14.95
CA ILE A 29 -2.64 -15.11 14.21
C ILE A 29 -3.30 -15.20 12.84
N THR A 30 -4.63 -15.38 12.83
CA THR A 30 -5.38 -15.52 11.58
C THR A 30 -6.87 -15.24 11.76
N VAL A 31 -7.52 -14.90 10.64
CA VAL A 31 -8.98 -14.86 10.53
C VAL A 31 -9.47 -16.27 10.17
N LEU A 32 -10.38 -16.80 10.98
CA LEU A 32 -10.85 -18.18 10.82
C LEU A 32 -12.02 -18.27 9.86
N TYR A 33 -13.12 -17.62 10.20
CA TYR A 33 -14.35 -17.61 9.43
C TYR A 33 -15.24 -16.49 9.93
N ASP A 34 -16.19 -16.05 9.10
CA ASP A 34 -17.23 -15.14 9.54
C ASP A 34 -18.29 -15.90 10.33
N GLU A 35 -18.63 -15.37 11.50
CA GLU A 35 -19.77 -15.79 12.30
C GLU A 35 -20.96 -14.91 11.92
N VAL A 36 -22.02 -15.53 11.42
CA VAL A 36 -23.18 -14.83 10.87
C VAL A 36 -24.30 -14.81 11.91
N LEU A 37 -24.93 -13.67 12.10
CA LEU A 37 -26.06 -13.54 13.02
C LEU A 37 -27.31 -14.19 12.40
N HIS A 38 -27.89 -15.12 13.13
CA HIS A 38 -29.14 -15.78 12.82
C HIS A 38 -30.19 -15.32 13.84
N ILE A 39 -31.19 -14.57 13.36
CA ILE A 39 -32.36 -14.19 14.16
C ILE A 39 -33.47 -15.19 13.82
N LEU A 40 -33.76 -16.07 14.76
CA LEU A 40 -34.67 -17.19 14.59
C LEU A 40 -35.93 -16.96 15.40
N VAL A 41 -37.08 -17.10 14.76
CA VAL A 41 -38.40 -16.97 15.39
C VAL A 41 -39.08 -18.32 15.36
N ARG A 42 -39.80 -18.65 16.44
CA ARG A 42 -40.59 -19.88 16.53
C ARG A 42 -41.64 -19.94 15.40
N ARG A 43 -41.82 -21.12 14.80
CA ARG A 43 -42.63 -21.29 13.58
C ARG A 43 -44.08 -20.80 13.69
N ASP A 44 -44.73 -21.03 14.82
CA ASP A 44 -46.14 -20.64 15.04
C ASP A 44 -46.35 -19.11 15.12
N LEU A 45 -45.30 -18.36 15.48
CA LEU A 45 -45.29 -16.89 15.52
C LEU A 45 -44.74 -16.27 14.23
N ALA A 46 -44.42 -17.09 13.22
CA ALA A 46 -43.80 -16.63 11.99
C ALA A 46 -44.63 -15.60 11.22
N GLU A 47 -45.95 -15.57 11.41
CA GLU A 47 -46.82 -14.57 10.79
C GLU A 47 -46.92 -13.28 11.61
N ASP A 48 -46.74 -13.36 12.92
CA ASP A 48 -46.83 -12.23 13.86
C ASP A 48 -45.49 -11.51 14.04
N ILE A 49 -44.37 -12.22 13.87
CA ILE A 49 -43.01 -11.69 14.01
C ILE A 49 -42.30 -11.87 12.66
N ARG A 50 -42.21 -10.78 11.89
CA ARG A 50 -41.70 -10.80 10.50
C ARG A 50 -40.46 -9.95 10.32
N THR A 51 -40.30 -8.93 11.14
CA THR A 51 -39.19 -7.98 11.15
C THR A 51 -38.53 -7.96 12.51
N ILE A 52 -37.37 -7.31 12.62
CA ILE A 52 -36.69 -7.15 13.91
C ILE A 52 -37.55 -6.33 14.89
N TYR A 53 -38.32 -5.34 14.41
CA TYR A 53 -39.18 -4.49 15.23
C TYR A 53 -40.33 -5.24 15.91
N ASP A 54 -40.77 -6.36 15.33
CA ASP A 54 -41.83 -7.20 15.92
C ASP A 54 -41.35 -8.00 17.16
N LEU A 55 -40.06 -7.91 17.50
CA LEU A 55 -39.50 -8.47 18.72
C LEU A 55 -39.79 -7.62 19.97
N GLU A 56 -40.36 -6.43 19.79
CA GLU A 56 -40.82 -5.58 20.89
C GLU A 56 -41.75 -6.37 21.84
N GLY A 57 -41.40 -6.38 23.13
CA GLY A 57 -42.17 -7.08 24.15
C GLY A 57 -42.19 -8.61 24.01
N LYS A 58 -41.22 -9.23 23.32
CA LYS A 58 -41.09 -10.69 23.19
C LYS A 58 -40.09 -11.29 24.18
N ARG A 59 -40.18 -12.61 24.37
CA ARG A 59 -39.20 -13.42 25.12
C ARG A 59 -38.13 -13.94 24.18
N VAL A 60 -36.93 -13.38 24.26
CA VAL A 60 -35.87 -13.63 23.29
C VAL A 60 -34.60 -14.09 23.99
N ALA A 61 -34.01 -15.19 23.51
CA ALA A 61 -32.71 -15.62 23.96
C ALA A 61 -31.60 -14.88 23.19
N LEU A 62 -30.75 -14.12 23.89
CA LEU A 62 -29.65 -13.35 23.28
C LEU A 62 -28.28 -14.03 23.41
N GLY A 63 -28.24 -15.24 23.97
CA GLY A 63 -27.00 -16.00 24.21
C GLY A 63 -26.49 -15.88 25.66
N PRO A 64 -25.48 -16.67 26.03
CA PRO A 64 -24.99 -16.73 27.41
C PRO A 64 -24.43 -15.40 27.92
N ALA A 65 -24.41 -15.24 29.24
CA ALA A 65 -23.75 -14.13 29.91
C ALA A 65 -22.27 -14.01 29.50
N GLY A 66 -21.82 -12.80 29.15
CA GLY A 66 -20.45 -12.53 28.71
C GLY A 66 -20.06 -13.17 27.38
N SER A 67 -21.03 -13.60 26.57
CA SER A 67 -20.78 -14.10 25.21
C SER A 67 -20.84 -12.98 24.19
N GLY A 68 -20.03 -13.09 23.14
CA GLY A 68 -20.04 -12.14 22.04
C GLY A 68 -21.37 -12.11 21.26
N THR A 69 -22.08 -13.24 21.15
CA THR A 69 -23.47 -13.28 20.67
C THR A 69 -24.35 -12.30 21.42
N ARG A 70 -24.25 -12.25 22.76
CA ARG A 70 -25.07 -11.38 23.59
C ARG A 70 -24.73 -9.92 23.38
N ASP A 71 -23.43 -9.59 23.35
CA ASP A 71 -22.97 -8.23 23.12
C ASP A 71 -23.41 -7.72 21.74
N LEU A 72 -23.24 -8.53 20.68
CA LEU A 72 -23.68 -8.21 19.33
C LEU A 72 -25.22 -8.07 19.26
N SER A 73 -25.96 -9.00 19.86
CA SER A 73 -27.43 -8.96 19.86
C SER A 73 -27.97 -7.72 20.56
N HIS A 74 -27.37 -7.32 21.68
CA HIS A 74 -27.73 -6.07 22.35
C HIS A 74 -27.39 -4.83 21.52
N ARG A 75 -26.25 -4.80 20.82
CA ARG A 75 -25.91 -3.69 19.92
C ARG A 75 -26.95 -3.56 18.82
N VAL A 76 -27.36 -4.67 18.22
CA VAL A 76 -28.42 -4.72 17.19
C VAL A 76 -29.75 -4.19 17.75
N LEU A 77 -30.24 -4.73 18.87
CA LEU A 77 -31.52 -4.29 19.46
C LEU A 77 -31.50 -2.81 19.88
N ARG A 78 -30.42 -2.36 20.53
CA ARG A 78 -30.26 -0.96 20.95
C ARG A 78 -30.18 0.00 19.77
N HIS A 79 -29.54 -0.40 18.66
CA HIS A 79 -29.47 0.43 17.46
C HIS A 79 -30.87 0.75 16.91
N PHE A 80 -31.79 -0.21 16.98
CA PHE A 80 -33.17 -0.06 16.52
C PHE A 80 -34.15 0.35 17.63
N GLY A 81 -33.68 0.57 18.86
CA GLY A 81 -34.51 1.00 19.99
C GLY A 81 -35.55 -0.03 20.44
N ILE A 82 -35.24 -1.33 20.32
CA ILE A 82 -36.17 -2.42 20.63
C ILE A 82 -35.99 -2.87 22.08
N GLU A 83 -37.09 -2.94 22.82
CA GLU A 83 -37.15 -3.43 24.19
C GLU A 83 -37.88 -4.77 24.26
N LEU A 84 -37.23 -5.74 24.90
CA LEU A 84 -37.76 -7.10 25.05
C LEU A 84 -38.59 -7.21 26.33
N ALA A 85 -39.61 -8.08 26.33
CA ALA A 85 -40.29 -8.42 27.58
C ALA A 85 -39.40 -9.26 28.49
N GLU A 86 -38.62 -10.16 27.89
CA GLU A 86 -37.66 -10.99 28.61
C GLU A 86 -36.42 -11.24 27.75
N ASP A 87 -35.27 -10.87 28.29
CA ASP A 87 -33.95 -11.11 27.70
C ASP A 87 -33.29 -12.32 28.41
N LEU A 88 -33.32 -13.46 27.73
CA LEU A 88 -32.88 -14.73 28.28
C LEU A 88 -31.41 -15.04 27.93
N MET A 89 -30.63 -15.37 28.96
CA MET A 89 -29.20 -15.71 28.86
C MET A 89 -28.96 -17.21 28.64
N LEU A 90 -29.51 -17.75 27.55
CA LEU A 90 -29.49 -19.19 27.29
C LEU A 90 -28.36 -19.62 26.34
N PRO A 91 -27.72 -20.78 26.56
CA PRO A 91 -26.83 -21.37 25.56
C PRO A 91 -27.61 -21.83 24.31
N PRO A 92 -26.95 -21.93 23.14
CA PRO A 92 -27.64 -22.21 21.87
C PRO A 92 -28.53 -23.46 21.89
N GLN A 93 -28.10 -24.53 22.56
CA GLN A 93 -28.88 -25.77 22.65
C GLN A 93 -30.15 -25.61 23.47
N GLU A 94 -30.13 -24.80 24.53
CA GLU A 94 -31.31 -24.51 25.35
C GLU A 94 -32.23 -23.53 24.63
N ALA A 95 -31.69 -22.51 23.97
CA ALA A 95 -32.46 -21.60 23.12
C ALA A 95 -33.18 -22.36 21.99
N ALA A 96 -32.50 -23.31 21.34
CA ALA A 96 -33.12 -24.18 20.32
C ALA A 96 -34.27 -25.03 20.88
N ARG A 97 -34.13 -25.57 22.10
CA ARG A 97 -35.22 -26.28 22.77
C ARG A 97 -36.39 -25.35 23.09
N GLY A 98 -36.09 -24.16 23.58
CA GLY A 98 -37.10 -23.16 23.93
C GLY A 98 -37.93 -22.69 22.74
N LEU A 99 -37.32 -22.60 21.55
CA LEU A 99 -38.05 -22.37 20.31
C LEU A 99 -38.99 -23.55 19.99
N VAL A 100 -38.53 -24.79 20.16
CA VAL A 100 -39.33 -25.99 19.84
C VAL A 100 -40.49 -26.23 20.83
N ASP A 101 -40.26 -26.02 22.13
CA ASP A 101 -41.26 -26.25 23.18
C ASP A 101 -42.18 -25.04 23.42
N GLY A 102 -41.79 -23.87 22.91
CA GLY A 102 -42.58 -22.66 22.96
C GLY A 102 -42.37 -21.79 24.21
N SER A 103 -41.37 -22.09 25.03
CA SER A 103 -40.93 -21.20 26.10
C SER A 103 -40.23 -19.94 25.58
N LEU A 104 -39.79 -19.91 24.33
CA LEU A 104 -39.19 -18.75 23.66
C LEU A 104 -39.95 -18.36 22.41
N ASP A 105 -39.99 -17.05 22.14
CA ASP A 105 -40.60 -16.50 20.94
C ASP A 105 -39.55 -16.36 19.82
N ALA A 106 -38.31 -15.97 20.19
CA ALA A 106 -37.18 -15.85 19.28
C ALA A 106 -35.83 -16.15 19.95
N ALA A 107 -34.78 -16.35 19.14
CA ALA A 107 -33.41 -16.50 19.60
C ALA A 107 -32.41 -15.89 18.60
N PHE A 108 -31.38 -15.26 19.14
CA PHE A 108 -30.22 -14.80 18.37
C PHE A 108 -29.11 -15.84 18.50
N MET A 109 -28.58 -16.28 17.37
CA MET A 109 -27.46 -17.22 17.32
C MET A 109 -26.38 -16.70 16.37
N LEU A 110 -25.15 -16.62 16.85
CA LEU A 110 -23.99 -16.19 16.07
C LEU A 110 -23.13 -17.41 15.78
N THR A 111 -22.99 -17.79 14.51
CA THR A 111 -22.30 -19.03 14.11
C THR A 111 -21.92 -19.01 12.63
N ALA A 112 -20.90 -19.78 12.27
CA ALA A 112 -20.58 -20.04 10.88
C ALA A 112 -21.74 -20.73 10.13
N ILE A 113 -21.82 -20.45 8.83
CA ILE A 113 -22.72 -21.13 7.89
C ILE A 113 -21.98 -22.28 7.19
N PRO A 114 -22.54 -23.50 7.11
CA PRO A 114 -23.77 -23.94 7.77
C PRO A 114 -23.55 -24.38 9.23
N SER A 115 -24.52 -24.09 10.09
CA SER A 115 -24.65 -24.64 11.44
C SER A 115 -25.53 -25.90 11.49
N ARG A 116 -25.03 -26.97 12.14
CA ARG A 116 -25.79 -28.21 12.36
C ARG A 116 -27.06 -27.98 13.19
N LEU A 117 -26.95 -27.18 14.26
CA LEU A 117 -28.07 -26.91 15.17
C LEU A 117 -29.24 -26.22 14.45
N ILE A 118 -28.92 -25.25 13.60
CA ILE A 118 -29.94 -24.54 12.79
C ILE A 118 -30.50 -25.47 11.72
N GLY A 119 -29.65 -26.32 11.12
CA GLY A 119 -30.09 -27.38 10.22
C GLY A 119 -31.11 -28.33 10.86
N ASP A 120 -30.89 -28.74 12.10
CA ASP A 120 -31.80 -29.62 12.85
C ASP A 120 -33.14 -28.93 13.16
N LEU A 121 -33.12 -27.63 13.50
CA LEU A 121 -34.34 -26.82 13.68
C LEU A 121 -35.12 -26.65 12.37
N ALA A 122 -34.41 -26.38 11.28
CA ALA A 122 -35.00 -26.20 9.96
C ALA A 122 -35.61 -27.52 9.43
N ALA A 123 -34.94 -28.66 9.65
CA ALA A 123 -35.46 -29.97 9.26
C ALA A 123 -36.78 -30.33 9.97
N ARG A 124 -37.04 -29.74 11.14
CA ARG A 124 -38.27 -29.89 11.91
C ARG A 124 -39.35 -28.85 11.56
N ASP A 125 -39.06 -27.93 10.64
CA ASP A 125 -39.88 -26.74 10.37
C ASP A 125 -40.20 -25.94 11.65
N ALA A 126 -39.26 -25.88 12.60
CA ALA A 126 -39.49 -25.27 13.92
C ALA A 126 -39.28 -23.75 13.94
N ILE A 127 -38.72 -23.17 12.87
CA ILE A 127 -38.23 -21.79 12.87
C ILE A 127 -38.54 -21.04 11.57
N ARG A 128 -38.60 -19.72 11.68
CA ARG A 128 -38.48 -18.75 10.58
C ARG A 128 -37.27 -17.84 10.84
N PHE A 129 -36.66 -17.35 9.77
CA PHE A 129 -35.57 -16.38 9.83
C PHE A 129 -36.12 -14.95 9.72
N ILE A 130 -35.56 -14.04 10.50
CA ILE A 130 -35.76 -12.59 10.35
C ILE A 130 -34.59 -12.01 9.56
N SER A 131 -34.92 -11.19 8.57
CA SER A 131 -33.95 -10.46 7.75
C SER A 131 -33.79 -9.05 8.29
N LEU A 132 -32.54 -8.60 8.44
CA LEU A 132 -32.17 -7.21 8.73
C LEU A 132 -32.11 -6.44 7.42
N GLY A 133 -33.29 -6.23 6.82
CA GLY A 133 -33.43 -5.53 5.55
C GLY A 133 -33.64 -6.44 4.35
N ASP A 134 -33.51 -5.86 3.16
CA ASP A 134 -33.62 -6.54 1.88
C ASP A 134 -32.28 -6.45 1.14
N ALA A 135 -31.78 -7.60 0.69
CA ALA A 135 -30.64 -7.77 -0.20
C ALA A 135 -30.46 -6.76 -1.31
N ARG A 136 -31.59 -6.31 -1.84
CA ARG A 136 -31.66 -5.47 -3.04
C ARG A 136 -31.82 -3.99 -2.70
N ALA A 137 -32.07 -3.67 -1.43
CA ALA A 137 -32.18 -2.31 -0.95
C ALA A 137 -30.80 -1.76 -0.59
N VAL A 138 -30.58 -0.49 -0.91
CA VAL A 138 -29.39 0.25 -0.46
C VAL A 138 -29.78 1.03 0.79
N GLY A 139 -28.98 0.93 1.85
CA GLY A 139 -29.24 1.63 3.12
C GLY A 139 -30.21 0.90 4.05
N ASP A 140 -30.18 -0.42 4.05
CA ASP A 140 -31.01 -1.27 4.90
C ASP A 140 -30.43 -1.43 6.33
N GLU A 141 -31.15 -2.15 7.19
CA GLU A 141 -30.80 -2.34 8.59
C GLU A 141 -29.39 -2.94 8.78
N ALA A 142 -29.01 -3.93 7.99
CA ALA A 142 -27.67 -4.52 8.05
C ALA A 142 -26.58 -3.52 7.63
N HIS A 143 -26.83 -2.71 6.60
CA HIS A 143 -25.88 -1.68 6.17
C HIS A 143 -25.70 -0.57 7.22
N ALA A 144 -26.79 -0.16 7.89
CA ALA A 144 -26.73 0.82 8.98
C ALA A 144 -25.85 0.33 10.15
N LEU A 145 -25.94 -0.97 10.49
CA LEU A 145 -25.11 -1.58 11.53
C LEU A 145 -23.62 -1.61 11.14
N GLU A 146 -23.29 -2.00 9.91
CA GLU A 146 -21.92 -2.01 9.39
C GLU A 146 -21.27 -0.62 9.44
N LEU A 147 -22.01 0.43 9.10
CA LEU A 147 -21.50 1.81 9.11
C LEU A 147 -21.21 2.33 10.53
N VAL A 148 -21.98 1.89 11.52
CA VAL A 148 -21.91 2.41 12.90
C VAL A 148 -21.00 1.57 13.80
N TYR A 149 -20.90 0.26 13.54
CA TYR A 149 -20.18 -0.67 14.42
C TYR A 149 -18.96 -1.28 13.73
N PRO A 150 -17.74 -0.80 14.03
CA PRO A 150 -16.51 -1.39 13.53
C PRO A 150 -16.43 -2.90 13.86
N GLY A 151 -16.03 -3.68 12.85
CA GLY A 151 -15.90 -5.14 12.98
C GLY A 151 -17.17 -5.93 12.61
N MET A 152 -18.32 -5.26 12.49
CA MET A 152 -19.51 -5.83 11.86
C MET A 152 -19.47 -5.61 10.35
N LYS A 153 -19.98 -6.57 9.59
CA LYS A 153 -20.12 -6.50 8.13
C LYS A 153 -21.53 -6.89 7.73
N ASN A 154 -22.08 -6.27 6.69
CA ASN A 154 -23.28 -6.78 6.06
C ASN A 154 -22.98 -8.15 5.42
N ASP A 155 -23.85 -9.13 5.66
CA ASP A 155 -23.71 -10.49 5.18
C ASP A 155 -25.07 -11.10 4.79
N THR A 156 -25.05 -12.27 4.17
CA THR A 156 -26.23 -12.92 3.63
C THR A 156 -26.21 -14.41 3.92
N ILE A 157 -27.26 -14.91 4.55
CA ILE A 157 -27.52 -16.35 4.61
C ILE A 157 -28.19 -16.75 3.28
N PRO A 158 -27.55 -17.57 2.43
CA PRO A 158 -28.14 -17.96 1.16
C PRO A 158 -29.43 -18.75 1.35
N ARG A 159 -30.32 -18.65 0.35
CA ARG A 159 -31.52 -19.49 0.28
C ARG A 159 -31.13 -20.99 0.33
N SER A 160 -31.97 -21.80 0.98
CA SER A 160 -31.83 -23.26 1.05
C SER A 160 -30.55 -23.76 1.75
N THR A 161 -29.88 -22.90 2.52
CA THR A 161 -28.70 -23.27 3.33
C THR A 161 -28.99 -24.43 4.31
N TYR A 162 -30.20 -24.47 4.87
CA TYR A 162 -30.65 -25.41 5.90
C TYR A 162 -31.92 -26.13 5.44
N VAL A 163 -31.79 -27.20 4.65
CA VAL A 163 -32.91 -28.06 4.26
C VAL A 163 -34.11 -27.27 3.70
N ARG A 164 -33.88 -26.52 2.61
CA ARG A 164 -34.85 -25.61 1.93
C ARG A 164 -35.17 -24.30 2.68
N LEU A 165 -34.72 -24.13 3.92
CA LEU A 165 -34.74 -22.85 4.62
C LEU A 165 -33.37 -22.14 4.56
N PRO A 166 -33.33 -20.81 4.66
CA PRO A 166 -34.47 -19.92 4.44
C PRO A 166 -34.97 -20.01 2.99
N GLU A 167 -36.27 -19.76 2.75
CA GLU A 167 -36.89 -19.86 1.42
C GLU A 167 -36.39 -18.78 0.43
N LYS A 168 -35.89 -17.66 0.99
CA LYS A 168 -35.23 -16.57 0.29
C LYS A 168 -33.89 -16.30 1.00
N ALA A 169 -32.99 -15.59 0.36
CA ALA A 169 -31.78 -15.11 1.03
C ALA A 169 -32.19 -14.20 2.21
N VAL A 170 -31.47 -14.31 3.32
CA VAL A 170 -31.70 -13.52 4.54
C VAL A 170 -30.53 -12.59 4.71
N HIS A 171 -30.80 -11.28 4.75
CA HIS A 171 -29.81 -10.26 5.02
C HIS A 171 -29.62 -10.10 6.52
N THR A 172 -28.36 -9.94 6.92
CA THR A 172 -27.98 -9.92 8.32
C THR A 172 -26.58 -9.31 8.45
N VAL A 173 -26.01 -9.37 9.64
CA VAL A 173 -24.63 -8.98 9.89
C VAL A 173 -23.77 -10.19 10.26
N SER A 174 -22.48 -10.07 10.01
CA SER A 174 -21.48 -11.02 10.48
C SER A 174 -20.30 -10.31 11.13
N VAL A 175 -19.55 -11.08 11.90
CA VAL A 175 -18.29 -10.65 12.53
C VAL A 175 -17.22 -11.69 12.27
N ALA A 176 -15.97 -11.26 12.14
CA ALA A 176 -14.86 -12.16 11.91
C ALA A 176 -14.54 -12.94 13.20
N GLY A 177 -14.51 -14.27 13.13
CA GLY A 177 -13.91 -15.12 14.15
C GLY A 177 -12.40 -15.11 14.00
N LEU A 178 -11.68 -14.70 15.04
CA LEU A 178 -10.24 -14.50 15.04
C LEU A 178 -9.56 -15.50 15.98
N LEU A 179 -8.42 -16.03 15.55
CA LEU A 179 -7.45 -16.64 16.46
C LEU A 179 -6.39 -15.60 16.79
N VAL A 180 -6.23 -15.33 18.08
CA VAL A 180 -5.26 -14.35 18.59
C VAL A 180 -4.29 -15.00 19.55
N ALA A 181 -3.10 -14.42 19.64
CA ALA A 181 -2.09 -14.70 20.64
C ALA A 181 -1.87 -13.50 21.57
N HIS A 182 -1.31 -13.75 22.75
CA HIS A 182 -0.69 -12.70 23.53
C HIS A 182 0.51 -12.09 22.76
N LYS A 183 0.70 -10.77 22.86
CA LYS A 183 1.71 -10.00 22.10
C LYS A 183 3.15 -10.39 22.42
N ASP A 184 3.38 -10.96 23.60
CA ASP A 184 4.70 -11.36 24.13
C ASP A 184 4.96 -12.86 23.95
N LEU A 185 4.06 -13.59 23.29
CA LEU A 185 4.27 -15.00 22.99
C LEU A 185 5.42 -15.15 22.00
N ASP A 186 6.21 -16.22 22.14
CA ASP A 186 7.41 -16.42 21.34
C ASP A 186 7.11 -16.40 19.82
N GLU A 187 7.96 -15.69 19.07
CA GLU A 187 7.77 -15.48 17.64
C GLU A 187 7.83 -16.79 16.86
N GLU A 188 8.77 -17.66 17.19
CA GLU A 188 8.95 -18.95 16.52
C GLU A 188 7.77 -19.88 16.82
N LEU A 189 7.31 -19.90 18.08
CA LEU A 189 6.14 -20.66 18.48
C LEU A 189 4.90 -20.22 17.70
N VAL A 190 4.62 -18.92 17.63
CA VAL A 190 3.46 -18.41 16.88
C VAL A 190 3.59 -18.66 15.38
N ARG A 191 4.80 -18.55 14.83
CA ARG A 191 5.08 -18.93 13.43
C ARG A 191 4.75 -20.41 13.21
N SER A 192 5.19 -21.31 14.09
CA SER A 192 4.90 -22.74 14.01
C SER A 192 3.41 -23.06 14.17
N VAL A 193 2.68 -22.35 15.03
CA VAL A 193 1.21 -22.46 15.11
C VAL A 193 0.56 -22.06 13.79
N THR A 194 0.99 -20.94 13.21
CA THR A 194 0.48 -20.44 11.92
C THR A 194 0.78 -21.46 10.80
N GLU A 195 2.00 -21.99 10.78
CA GLU A 195 2.43 -23.03 9.86
C GLU A 195 1.63 -24.33 10.03
N ALA A 196 1.31 -24.74 11.26
CA ALA A 196 0.48 -25.93 11.49
C ALA A 196 -0.95 -25.76 10.95
N ILE A 197 -1.50 -24.55 10.97
CA ILE A 197 -2.85 -24.24 10.45
C ILE A 197 -2.89 -24.34 8.91
N PHE A 198 -1.82 -23.94 8.22
CA PHE A 198 -1.82 -23.78 6.76
C PHE A 198 -0.97 -24.82 6.01
N GLY A 199 0.12 -25.30 6.61
CA GLY A 199 1.10 -26.19 5.98
C GLY A 199 0.63 -27.62 5.67
N ASN A 200 -0.41 -28.11 6.37
CA ASN A 200 -0.87 -29.51 6.25
C ASN A 200 -2.18 -29.72 5.46
N ARG A 201 -2.55 -28.77 4.60
CA ARG A 201 -3.83 -28.84 3.86
C ARG A 201 -3.90 -29.92 2.76
N SER A 202 -2.77 -30.55 2.42
CA SER A 202 -2.65 -31.53 1.33
C SER A 202 -2.75 -33.01 1.79
N GLY A 203 -2.73 -33.28 3.10
CA GLY A 203 -2.95 -34.64 3.62
C GLY A 203 -4.45 -34.98 3.68
N PRO A 204 -4.84 -36.25 3.91
CA PRO A 204 -6.18 -36.56 4.39
C PRO A 204 -6.34 -35.82 5.71
N SER A 205 -6.89 -34.61 5.64
CA SER A 205 -7.05 -33.74 6.80
C SER A 205 -7.74 -34.59 7.85
N GLY A 206 -7.11 -34.82 9.00
CA GLY A 206 -7.70 -35.51 10.17
C GLY A 206 -8.97 -34.83 10.73
N LEU A 207 -9.56 -33.94 9.94
CA LEU A 207 -10.88 -33.34 10.03
C LEU A 207 -11.98 -34.28 9.52
N GLU A 208 -11.71 -35.57 9.29
CA GLU A 208 -12.74 -36.60 9.14
C GLU A 208 -13.66 -36.56 10.38
N GLY A 209 -14.83 -35.93 10.23
CA GLY A 209 -15.84 -35.81 11.29
C GLY A 209 -16.05 -34.41 11.87
N THR A 210 -15.20 -33.42 11.56
CA THR A 210 -15.48 -32.01 11.87
C THR A 210 -16.19 -31.33 10.70
N ASN A 211 -16.85 -30.20 10.94
CA ASN A 211 -17.67 -29.46 9.97
C ASN A 211 -16.79 -28.93 8.81
N LEU A 212 -16.43 -29.82 7.87
CA LEU A 212 -15.40 -29.66 6.84
C LEU A 212 -15.60 -28.40 5.99
N LEU A 213 -16.86 -27.97 5.85
CA LEU A 213 -17.25 -26.75 5.17
C LEU A 213 -16.74 -25.48 5.87
N VAL A 214 -16.76 -25.44 7.21
CA VAL A 214 -16.25 -24.31 7.99
C VAL A 214 -14.72 -24.30 7.99
N ALA A 215 -14.08 -25.46 8.11
CA ALA A 215 -12.62 -25.57 8.04
C ALA A 215 -12.06 -25.07 6.69
N ARG A 216 -12.79 -25.31 5.58
CA ARG A 216 -12.46 -24.77 4.24
C ARG A 216 -12.55 -23.25 4.13
N LYS A 217 -13.23 -22.56 5.06
CA LYS A 217 -13.33 -21.10 5.07
C LYS A 217 -12.09 -20.42 5.67
N ILE A 218 -11.34 -21.11 6.52
CA ILE A 218 -10.04 -20.63 6.99
C ILE A 218 -9.15 -20.55 5.76
N ARG A 219 -8.63 -19.37 5.42
CA ARG A 219 -7.79 -19.17 4.24
C ARG A 219 -6.48 -18.54 4.64
N GLU A 220 -5.43 -18.92 3.94
CA GLU A 220 -4.15 -18.27 4.05
C GLU A 220 -4.23 -16.94 3.30
N ASN A 221 -4.71 -15.90 3.99
CA ASN A 221 -4.86 -14.57 3.43
C ASN A 221 -4.27 -13.55 4.40
N TYR A 222 -3.18 -12.91 3.98
CA TYR A 222 -2.55 -11.85 4.75
C TYR A 222 -3.17 -10.51 4.36
N ASN A 223 -3.95 -9.93 5.28
CA ASN A 223 -4.60 -8.64 5.05
C ASN A 223 -4.50 -7.75 6.30
N PRO A 224 -3.37 -7.05 6.50
CA PRO A 224 -3.14 -6.19 7.66
C PRO A 224 -4.12 -5.01 7.76
N GLY A 225 -4.82 -4.64 6.68
CA GLY A 225 -5.85 -3.61 6.69
C GLY A 225 -7.28 -4.13 6.83
N GLY A 226 -7.49 -5.45 6.80
CA GLY A 226 -8.82 -6.06 6.77
C GLY A 226 -9.47 -6.26 8.13
N VAL A 227 -8.72 -6.04 9.21
CA VAL A 227 -9.09 -6.28 10.61
C VAL A 227 -8.42 -5.25 11.50
N THR A 228 -9.04 -5.00 12.65
CA THR A 228 -8.61 -3.96 13.62
C THR A 228 -7.35 -4.33 14.40
N LEU A 229 -6.98 -5.62 14.42
CA LEU A 229 -5.83 -6.14 15.14
C LEU A 229 -4.59 -6.29 14.26
N ALA A 230 -3.45 -5.82 14.76
CA ALA A 230 -2.16 -6.11 14.16
C ALA A 230 -1.82 -7.61 14.27
N TYR A 231 -1.20 -8.16 13.23
CA TYR A 231 -0.68 -9.53 13.26
C TYR A 231 0.44 -9.69 14.28
N HIS A 232 0.53 -10.88 14.86
CA HIS A 232 1.68 -11.28 15.66
C HIS A 232 2.92 -11.35 14.76
N PRO A 233 4.12 -10.94 15.20
CA PRO A 233 5.34 -11.01 14.39
C PRO A 233 5.56 -12.39 13.76
N GLY A 234 5.36 -13.46 14.52
CA GLY A 234 5.52 -14.83 14.05
C GLY A 234 4.55 -15.22 12.94
N SER A 235 3.30 -14.79 13.01
CA SER A 235 2.32 -15.00 11.95
C SER A 235 2.63 -14.13 10.74
N ALA A 236 3.00 -12.87 10.94
CA ALA A 236 3.41 -11.98 9.85
C ALA A 236 4.68 -12.51 9.12
N ALA A 237 5.61 -13.13 9.85
CA ALA A 237 6.77 -13.80 9.26
C ALA A 237 6.36 -15.02 8.41
N TYR A 238 5.40 -15.82 8.89
CA TYR A 238 4.87 -16.96 8.12
C TYR A 238 4.19 -16.52 6.82
N TYR A 239 3.35 -15.48 6.88
CA TYR A 239 2.62 -14.98 5.71
C TYR A 239 3.54 -14.34 4.68
N ARG A 240 4.61 -13.68 5.11
CA ARG A 240 5.58 -13.00 4.24
C ARG A 240 6.74 -13.91 3.80
N ARG A 241 6.67 -15.23 4.06
CA ARG A 241 7.77 -16.17 3.75
C ARG A 241 8.14 -16.24 2.27
N GLU A 242 7.20 -15.92 1.38
CA GLU A 242 7.39 -15.92 -0.08
C GLU A 242 7.70 -14.52 -0.62
N GLU A 243 7.62 -13.47 0.22
CA GLU A 243 7.96 -12.12 -0.21
C GLU A 243 9.48 -12.02 -0.45
N PRO A 244 9.89 -11.57 -1.65
CA PRO A 244 11.31 -11.40 -1.93
C PRO A 244 11.88 -10.32 -1.01
N PRO A 245 13.12 -10.47 -0.52
CA PRO A 245 13.80 -9.39 0.17
C PRO A 245 13.86 -8.13 -0.69
N PHE A 246 13.85 -6.94 -0.05
CA PHE A 246 13.88 -5.64 -0.73
C PHE A 246 14.85 -5.58 -1.92
N PHE A 247 16.10 -6.03 -1.75
CA PHE A 247 17.10 -5.97 -2.83
C PHE A 247 16.77 -6.87 -4.03
N VAL A 248 16.03 -7.95 -3.84
CA VAL A 248 15.58 -8.84 -4.91
C VAL A 248 14.39 -8.22 -5.64
N GLU A 249 13.43 -7.65 -4.89
CA GLU A 249 12.28 -6.95 -5.45
C GLU A 249 12.69 -5.75 -6.32
N TYR A 250 13.67 -4.97 -5.86
CA TYR A 250 14.10 -3.73 -6.53
C TYR A 250 15.40 -3.87 -7.35
N ALA A 251 15.93 -5.08 -7.56
CA ALA A 251 17.21 -5.30 -8.25
C ALA A 251 17.26 -4.64 -9.64
N GLU A 252 16.22 -4.82 -10.46
CA GLU A 252 16.14 -4.25 -11.80
C GLU A 252 16.08 -2.72 -11.78
N ALA A 253 15.27 -2.15 -10.88
CA ALA A 253 15.15 -0.70 -10.74
C ALA A 253 16.47 -0.06 -10.28
N LEU A 254 17.16 -0.69 -9.32
CA LEU A 254 18.48 -0.25 -8.87
C LEU A 254 19.53 -0.34 -9.98
N SER A 255 19.53 -1.44 -10.75
CA SER A 255 20.43 -1.62 -11.90
C SER A 255 20.19 -0.58 -12.99
N PHE A 256 18.92 -0.30 -13.31
CA PHE A 256 18.56 0.75 -14.25
C PHE A 256 19.02 2.13 -13.77
N GLY A 257 18.80 2.45 -12.48
CA GLY A 257 19.25 3.70 -11.87
C GLY A 257 20.77 3.86 -11.94
N LEU A 258 21.53 2.80 -11.61
CA LEU A 258 22.99 2.82 -11.71
C LEU A 258 23.46 2.99 -13.17
N THR A 259 22.83 2.29 -14.12
CA THR A 259 23.15 2.41 -15.54
C THR A 259 22.89 3.81 -16.06
N LEU A 260 21.79 4.43 -15.65
CA LEU A 260 21.46 5.81 -16.00
C LEU A 260 22.47 6.80 -15.43
N LEU A 261 22.89 6.62 -14.17
CA LEU A 261 23.94 7.44 -13.54
C LEU A 261 25.27 7.33 -14.31
N LEU A 262 25.67 6.12 -14.67
CA LEU A 262 26.89 5.90 -15.46
C LEU A 262 26.78 6.50 -16.87
N ALA A 263 25.62 6.42 -17.51
CA ALA A 263 25.36 7.04 -18.81
C ALA A 263 25.44 8.57 -18.73
N ILE A 264 24.79 9.19 -17.73
CA ILE A 264 24.84 10.64 -17.49
C ILE A 264 26.27 11.09 -17.21
N TYR A 265 27.01 10.32 -16.41
CA TYR A 265 28.42 10.60 -16.11
C TYR A 265 29.27 10.54 -17.39
N SER A 266 29.09 9.51 -18.21
CA SER A 266 29.78 9.36 -19.50
C SER A 266 29.47 10.52 -20.47
N VAL A 267 28.18 10.89 -20.60
CA VAL A 267 27.76 12.05 -21.40
C VAL A 267 28.37 13.34 -20.88
N SER A 268 28.42 13.52 -19.55
CA SER A 268 29.03 14.70 -18.92
C SER A 268 30.51 14.83 -19.25
N ILE A 269 31.26 13.72 -19.22
CA ILE A 269 32.66 13.69 -19.66
C ILE A 269 32.76 14.04 -21.15
N ALA A 270 31.93 13.43 -22.01
CA ALA A 270 31.96 13.68 -23.45
C ALA A 270 31.66 15.14 -23.80
N VAL A 271 30.70 15.77 -23.11
CA VAL A 271 30.36 17.20 -23.27
C VAL A 271 31.53 18.08 -22.84
N ARG A 272 32.14 17.82 -21.68
CA ARG A 272 33.31 18.58 -21.22
C ARG A 272 34.45 18.51 -22.23
N GLU A 273 34.72 17.33 -22.77
CA GLU A 273 35.77 17.13 -23.77
C GLU A 273 35.45 17.79 -25.12
N TRP A 274 34.18 17.77 -25.53
CA TRP A 274 33.73 18.49 -26.73
C TRP A 274 33.88 20.00 -26.59
N VAL A 275 33.49 20.57 -25.46
CA VAL A 275 33.66 22.00 -25.17
C VAL A 275 35.15 22.36 -25.18
N ARG A 276 36.01 21.57 -24.53
CA ARG A 276 37.48 21.75 -24.53
C ARG A 276 38.06 21.74 -25.94
N ARG A 277 37.68 20.76 -26.78
CA ARG A 277 38.11 20.67 -28.18
C ARG A 277 37.66 21.89 -29.00
N LYS A 278 36.42 22.34 -28.81
CA LYS A 278 35.89 23.52 -29.51
C LYS A 278 36.67 24.79 -29.17
N MET A 279 37.05 24.96 -27.90
CA MET A 279 37.88 26.08 -27.47
C MET A 279 39.28 26.02 -28.06
N LYS A 280 39.91 24.83 -28.10
CA LYS A 280 41.22 24.64 -28.72
C LYS A 280 41.20 24.96 -30.22
N ASN A 281 40.22 24.44 -30.96
CA ASN A 281 40.08 24.72 -32.40
C ASN A 281 39.89 26.22 -32.69
N ARG A 282 39.33 26.99 -31.76
CA ARG A 282 39.24 28.46 -31.89
C ARG A 282 40.60 29.13 -31.72
N VAL A 283 41.43 28.68 -30.78
CA VAL A 283 42.84 29.14 -30.68
C VAL A 283 43.58 28.85 -31.98
N ASP A 284 43.44 27.63 -32.51
CA ASP A 284 44.07 27.22 -33.77
C ASP A 284 43.61 28.10 -34.95
N ALA A 285 42.31 28.46 -35.00
CA ALA A 285 41.79 29.38 -36.01
C ALA A 285 42.37 30.80 -35.89
N TYR A 286 42.54 31.31 -34.66
CA TYR A 286 43.22 32.59 -34.43
C TYR A 286 44.68 32.53 -34.88
N LEU A 287 45.41 31.46 -34.57
CA LEU A 287 46.81 31.28 -35.01
C LEU A 287 46.93 31.29 -36.54
N MET A 288 46.09 30.52 -37.23
CA MET A 288 46.07 30.49 -38.71
C MET A 288 45.74 31.87 -39.31
N GLU A 289 44.85 32.63 -38.68
CA GLU A 289 44.53 33.98 -39.15
C GLU A 289 45.70 34.95 -38.91
N VAL A 290 46.42 34.84 -37.79
CA VAL A 290 47.65 35.60 -37.59
C VAL A 290 48.68 35.25 -38.67
N GLU A 291 48.91 33.97 -38.95
CA GLU A 291 49.85 33.54 -39.99
C GLU A 291 49.45 34.07 -41.39
N ARG A 292 48.15 34.03 -41.71
CA ARG A 292 47.60 34.58 -42.96
C ARG A 292 47.79 36.10 -43.05
N LEU A 293 47.68 36.80 -41.92
CA LEU A 293 47.92 38.22 -41.84
C LEU A 293 49.43 38.53 -41.88
N ALA A 294 50.27 37.73 -41.26
CA ALA A 294 51.72 37.89 -41.31
C ALA A 294 52.25 37.67 -42.74
N ALA A 295 51.70 36.68 -43.46
CA ALA A 295 52.01 36.42 -44.86
C ALA A 295 51.77 37.69 -45.70
N ASP A 296 52.79 38.03 -46.51
CA ASP A 296 52.85 39.19 -47.43
C ASP A 296 53.01 40.58 -46.79
N SER A 297 53.18 40.67 -45.45
CA SER A 297 53.36 41.97 -44.78
C SER A 297 54.66 42.71 -45.17
N GLU A 298 55.70 41.99 -45.56
CA GLU A 298 57.00 42.57 -45.93
C GLU A 298 57.00 43.36 -47.26
N GLN A 299 55.95 43.19 -48.08
CA GLN A 299 55.85 43.82 -49.41
C GLN A 299 54.82 44.96 -49.47
N LEU A 300 54.23 45.33 -48.33
CA LEU A 300 53.18 46.34 -48.25
C LEU A 300 53.74 47.76 -48.19
N ASP A 301 52.98 48.70 -48.73
CA ASP A 301 53.25 50.13 -48.59
C ASP A 301 52.93 50.60 -47.14
N PRO A 302 53.36 51.81 -46.75
CA PRO A 302 53.15 52.31 -45.38
C PRO A 302 51.67 52.36 -44.98
N GLN A 303 50.75 52.59 -45.92
CA GLN A 303 49.31 52.58 -45.65
C GLN A 303 48.78 51.15 -45.41
N GLY A 304 49.23 50.17 -46.19
CA GLY A 304 48.93 48.75 -46.02
C GLY A 304 49.47 48.20 -44.69
N LEU A 305 50.66 48.62 -44.26
CA LEU A 305 51.21 48.26 -42.94
C LEU A 305 50.36 48.81 -41.78
N HIS A 306 49.87 50.06 -41.88
CA HIS A 306 48.95 50.62 -40.88
C HIS A 306 47.59 49.91 -40.86
N GLN A 307 47.11 49.44 -42.01
CA GLN A 307 45.90 48.62 -42.07
C GLN A 307 46.13 47.26 -41.41
N ARG A 308 47.24 46.59 -41.73
CA ARG A 308 47.59 45.29 -41.17
C ARG A 308 47.79 45.30 -39.66
N TYR A 309 48.45 46.35 -39.16
CA TYR A 309 48.59 46.58 -37.72
C TYR A 309 47.23 46.66 -37.02
N ARG A 310 46.26 47.37 -37.62
CA ARG A 310 44.90 47.47 -37.08
C ARG A 310 44.15 46.14 -37.11
N GLU A 311 44.31 45.35 -38.17
CA GLU A 311 43.71 44.02 -38.32
C GLU A 311 44.23 43.06 -37.23
N ILE A 312 45.55 43.02 -36.98
CA ILE A 312 46.15 42.17 -35.94
C ILE A 312 45.79 42.65 -34.53
N GLU A 313 45.75 43.97 -34.29
CA GLU A 313 45.24 44.54 -33.03
C GLU A 313 43.78 44.17 -32.77
N GLN A 314 42.96 44.16 -33.82
CA GLN A 314 41.57 43.72 -33.73
C GLN A 314 41.49 42.23 -33.40
N LEU A 315 42.28 41.39 -34.07
CA LEU A 315 42.34 39.96 -33.79
C LEU A 315 42.78 39.67 -32.35
N ARG A 316 43.73 40.43 -31.80
CA ARG A 316 44.14 40.36 -30.40
C ARG A 316 43.01 40.72 -29.44
N ARG A 317 42.25 41.78 -29.74
CA ARG A 317 41.08 42.17 -28.94
C ARG A 317 39.97 41.12 -29.00
N ASP A 318 39.72 40.54 -30.16
CA ASP A 318 38.71 39.50 -30.37
C ASP A 318 39.08 38.22 -29.62
N ALA A 319 40.36 37.79 -29.69
CA ALA A 319 40.87 36.66 -28.93
C ALA A 319 40.80 36.91 -27.41
N PHE A 320 41.12 38.12 -26.93
CA PHE A 320 40.97 38.46 -25.51
C PHE A 320 39.50 38.47 -25.07
N SER A 321 38.60 39.02 -25.90
CA SER A 321 37.16 39.01 -25.63
C SER A 321 36.61 37.58 -25.59
N ASP A 322 37.06 36.71 -26.48
CA ASP A 322 36.66 35.30 -26.49
C ASP A 322 37.21 34.52 -25.28
N LEU A 323 38.39 34.90 -24.75
CA LEU A 323 38.88 34.37 -23.48
C LEU A 323 38.02 34.80 -22.30
N VAL A 324 37.71 36.11 -22.19
CA VAL A 324 36.86 36.64 -21.12
C VAL A 324 35.45 36.05 -21.17
N ALA A 325 34.94 35.75 -22.38
CA ALA A 325 33.65 35.09 -22.57
C ALA A 325 33.68 33.56 -22.37
N GLU A 326 34.79 33.00 -21.84
CA GLU A 326 35.00 31.55 -21.63
C GLU A 326 34.86 30.70 -22.90
N ARG A 327 35.14 31.30 -24.06
CA ARG A 327 35.13 30.61 -25.36
C ARG A 327 36.53 30.19 -25.82
N LEU A 328 37.56 30.52 -25.05
CA LEU A 328 38.95 30.07 -25.18
C LEU A 328 39.45 29.61 -23.81
N LEU A 329 40.45 28.73 -23.81
CA LEU A 329 41.15 28.32 -22.60
C LEU A 329 42.34 29.24 -22.35
N ALA A 330 42.58 29.61 -21.09
CA ALA A 330 43.82 30.27 -20.66
C ALA A 330 44.94 29.24 -20.47
N ASP A 331 45.27 28.51 -21.54
CA ASP A 331 46.28 27.45 -21.54
C ASP A 331 47.52 27.82 -22.36
N GLU A 332 48.46 26.89 -22.50
CA GLU A 332 49.71 27.08 -23.24
C GLU A 332 49.47 27.53 -24.69
N ALA A 333 48.42 27.04 -25.35
CA ALA A 333 48.10 27.42 -26.73
C ALA A 333 47.69 28.90 -26.82
N PHE A 334 46.92 29.40 -25.84
CA PHE A 334 46.59 30.82 -25.78
C PHE A 334 47.80 31.70 -25.48
N ILE A 335 48.73 31.24 -24.63
CA ILE A 335 49.99 31.94 -24.37
C ILE A 335 50.84 32.02 -25.65
N ILE A 336 50.92 30.93 -26.42
CA ILE A 336 51.60 30.91 -27.72
C ILE A 336 50.96 31.93 -28.67
N LEU A 337 49.63 31.95 -28.77
CA LEU A 337 48.89 32.94 -29.58
C LEU A 337 49.20 34.38 -29.15
N GLN A 338 49.20 34.67 -27.85
CA GLN A 338 49.52 36.01 -27.32
C GLN A 338 50.95 36.44 -27.66
N ASN A 339 51.92 35.53 -27.51
CA ASN A 339 53.30 35.79 -27.87
C ASN A 339 53.44 36.05 -29.38
N HIS A 340 52.83 35.21 -30.21
CA HIS A 340 52.86 35.35 -31.66
C HIS A 340 52.25 36.69 -32.12
N LEU A 341 51.06 37.05 -31.60
CA LEU A 341 50.43 38.35 -31.86
C LEU A 341 51.33 39.52 -31.45
N ARG A 342 52.00 39.43 -30.29
CA ARG A 342 52.91 40.49 -29.82
C ARG A 342 54.11 40.65 -30.74
N ASP A 343 54.70 39.54 -31.15
CA ASP A 343 55.92 39.52 -31.96
C ASP A 343 55.62 40.07 -33.38
N GLU A 344 54.48 39.71 -33.98
CA GLU A 344 54.02 40.27 -35.28
C GLU A 344 53.72 41.77 -35.21
N LEU A 345 53.03 42.24 -34.16
CA LEU A 345 52.78 43.67 -33.96
C LEU A 345 54.08 44.47 -33.80
N ALA A 346 55.07 43.90 -33.11
CA ALA A 346 56.38 44.52 -32.96
C ALA A 346 57.14 44.59 -34.29
N ALA A 347 57.09 43.55 -35.11
CA ALA A 347 57.71 43.52 -36.44
C ALA A 347 57.14 44.61 -37.37
N ILE A 348 55.81 44.72 -37.47
CA ILE A 348 55.14 45.76 -38.27
C ILE A 348 55.46 47.16 -37.74
N GLN A 349 55.51 47.35 -36.42
CA GLN A 349 55.85 48.64 -35.82
C GLN A 349 57.29 49.08 -36.11
N ILE A 350 58.23 48.14 -36.18
CA ILE A 350 59.62 48.40 -36.59
C ILE A 350 59.67 48.83 -38.06
N GLN A 351 58.95 48.14 -38.95
CA GLN A 351 58.87 48.50 -40.37
C GLN A 351 58.27 49.90 -40.56
N LEU A 352 57.19 50.24 -39.86
CA LEU A 352 56.56 51.56 -39.89
C LEU A 352 57.49 52.69 -39.40
N ARG A 353 58.37 52.43 -38.42
CA ARG A 353 59.37 53.41 -37.95
C ARG A 353 60.56 53.58 -38.91
N GLY A 354 60.81 52.60 -39.78
CA GLY A 354 61.87 52.64 -40.80
C GLY A 354 61.52 53.45 -42.05
N VAL A 355 60.25 53.86 -42.22
CA VAL A 355 59.79 54.69 -43.34
C VAL A 355 60.00 56.17 -42.98
N PRO A 356 60.81 56.95 -43.73
CA PRO A 356 60.97 58.37 -43.47
C PRO A 356 59.66 59.10 -43.75
N GLY A 357 59.15 59.85 -42.75
CA GLY A 357 57.93 60.64 -42.90
C GLY A 357 58.10 61.75 -43.94
N GLU A 358 57.11 61.88 -44.83
CA GLU A 358 56.82 63.13 -45.52
C GLU A 358 56.40 64.16 -44.47
N ASP A 359 57.38 64.86 -43.92
CA ASP A 359 57.19 66.16 -43.27
C ASP A 359 58.52 66.93 -43.31
N SER A 360 58.85 67.42 -44.51
CA SER A 360 59.68 68.60 -44.69
C SER A 360 59.36 69.25 -46.03
N ALA A 361 58.52 70.28 -45.95
CA ALA A 361 58.22 71.36 -46.89
C ALA A 361 59.13 71.52 -48.14
N GLY A 362 58.49 71.80 -49.27
CA GLY A 362 59.09 72.32 -50.50
C GLY A 362 58.10 72.41 -51.64
#